data_AF-A0A1P8WUY8-F1
#
_entry.id   AF-A0A1P8WUY8-F1
#
_cell.length_a   1.000
_cell.length_b   1.000
_cell.length_c   1.000
_cell.angle_alpha   90.00
_cell.angle_beta   90.00
_cell.angle_gamma   90.00
#
_symmetry.space_group_name_H-M   'P 1'
#
loop_
_entity.id
_entity.type
_entity.pdbx_description
1 polymer ?
#
loop_
_entity_poly.entity_id
_entity_poly.type
_entity_poly.pdbx_seq_one_letter_code
_entity_poly.pdbx_strand_id
1 'polypeptide(L)'
;MAKIFHDFDLAAFWEDSDWADEEYVEPFPTPEIIRSVEDELGYKLPLAYIELMQSQNGGCPLNTCHRTSTPTSWAEDHVAISGFKGIGRTKIWSLCGELGSRQSNDEWGYPDIGIYFGDCPSAGHDMLCLDYRECGPSGEPQVVHVDQECDYRITHVADNFEAFVLGLEPEDTFDFEVDELKPAPKVISAWIDPDFAKEHGVDMSDEAASKLPWRGPRHREE
;
A
#
# COMPACT_ATOMS: atom_id res chain seq x y z
N MET A 1 29.15 -12.99 -3.36
CA MET A 1 28.60 -11.83 -2.63
C MET A 1 28.25 -12.31 -1.23
N ALA A 2 28.37 -11.44 -0.22
CA ALA A 2 27.77 -11.73 1.08
C ALA A 2 26.24 -11.71 0.91
N LYS A 3 25.54 -12.62 1.59
CA LYS A 3 24.07 -12.59 1.65
C LYS A 3 23.65 -11.40 2.50
N ILE A 4 22.69 -10.63 2.01
CA ILE A 4 22.10 -9.50 2.72
C ILE A 4 21.30 -10.05 3.90
N PHE A 5 20.38 -10.98 3.64
CA PHE A 5 19.51 -11.59 4.64
C PHE A 5 20.14 -12.81 5.35
N HIS A 6 21.44 -12.74 5.67
CA HIS A 6 22.18 -13.91 6.18
C HIS A 6 21.65 -14.49 7.50
N ASP A 7 21.10 -13.66 8.38
CA ASP A 7 20.52 -14.07 9.67
C ASP A 7 18.97 -14.11 9.66
N PHE A 8 18.36 -13.97 8.50
CA PHE A 8 16.90 -13.91 8.34
C PHE A 8 16.38 -15.12 7.57
N ASP A 9 15.36 -15.78 8.10
CA ASP A 9 14.81 -17.01 7.51
C ASP A 9 13.84 -16.69 6.37
N LEU A 10 14.40 -16.51 5.17
CA LEU A 10 13.60 -16.27 3.96
C LEU A 10 12.67 -17.44 3.60
N ALA A 11 12.90 -18.66 4.09
CA ALA A 11 11.99 -19.77 3.84
C ALA A 11 10.70 -19.67 4.67
N ALA A 12 10.75 -18.98 5.81
CA ALA A 12 9.62 -18.70 6.67
C ALA A 12 9.06 -17.28 6.46
N PHE A 13 9.44 -16.59 5.38
CA PHE A 13 8.95 -15.24 5.08
C PHE A 13 7.61 -15.24 4.35
N TRP A 14 7.41 -16.19 3.44
CA TRP A 14 6.25 -16.25 2.55
C TRP A 14 5.10 -17.02 3.18
N GLU A 15 3.88 -16.54 2.93
CA GLU A 15 2.65 -17.27 3.24
C GLU A 15 2.47 -18.43 2.25
N ASP A 16 2.10 -19.60 2.77
CA ASP A 16 1.70 -20.76 1.94
C ASP A 16 0.27 -20.55 1.42
N SER A 17 0.16 -20.15 0.15
CA SER A 17 -1.10 -19.73 -0.46
C SER A 17 -1.18 -20.17 -1.92
N ASP A 18 -2.08 -21.11 -2.21
CA ASP A 18 -2.37 -21.58 -3.57
C ASP A 18 -2.70 -20.41 -4.52
N TRP A 19 -3.37 -19.38 -4.00
CA TRP A 19 -3.71 -18.18 -4.77
C TRP A 19 -2.46 -17.34 -5.09
N ALA A 20 -1.57 -17.13 -4.11
CA ALA A 20 -0.32 -16.40 -4.35
C ALA A 20 0.58 -17.16 -5.35
N ASP A 21 0.62 -18.48 -5.25
CA ASP A 21 1.35 -19.34 -6.20
C ASP A 21 0.81 -19.20 -7.64
N GLU A 22 -0.50 -19.10 -7.81
CA GLU A 22 -1.12 -18.92 -9.12
C GLU A 22 -0.96 -17.49 -9.65
N GLU A 23 -1.11 -16.46 -8.82
CA GLU A 23 -1.24 -15.07 -9.28
C GLU A 23 0.05 -14.25 -9.19
N TYR A 24 0.96 -14.57 -8.28
CA TYR A 24 2.19 -13.81 -8.02
C TYR A 24 3.47 -14.57 -8.39
N VAL A 25 3.57 -15.84 -8.03
CA VAL A 25 4.86 -16.54 -8.03
C VAL A 25 5.34 -16.86 -9.44
N GLU A 26 6.49 -16.30 -9.80
CA GLU A 26 7.18 -16.57 -11.06
C GLU A 26 8.34 -17.57 -10.92
N PRO A 27 8.87 -18.11 -12.03
CA PRO A 27 10.18 -18.77 -12.01
C PRO A 27 11.25 -17.85 -11.45
N PHE A 28 12.27 -18.42 -10.79
CA PHE A 28 13.36 -17.62 -10.24
C PHE A 28 14.00 -16.70 -11.29
N PRO A 29 14.28 -15.44 -10.94
CA PRO A 29 14.73 -14.45 -11.92
C PRO A 29 16.17 -14.76 -12.34
N THR A 30 16.38 -14.87 -13.66
CA THR A 30 17.73 -15.00 -14.23
C THR A 30 18.36 -13.62 -14.40
N PRO A 31 19.70 -13.53 -14.51
CA PRO A 31 20.38 -12.25 -14.80
C PRO A 31 19.84 -11.54 -16.05
N GLU A 32 19.40 -12.29 -17.07
CA GLU A 32 18.81 -11.75 -18.28
C GLU A 32 17.43 -11.12 -18.02
N ILE A 33 16.59 -11.78 -17.22
CA ILE A 33 15.27 -11.26 -16.85
C ILE A 33 15.41 -10.03 -15.96
N ILE A 34 16.32 -10.06 -14.98
CA ILE A 34 16.63 -8.91 -14.12
C ILE A 34 17.01 -7.71 -14.97
N ARG A 35 18.00 -7.86 -15.87
CA ARG A 35 18.43 -6.78 -16.76
C ARG A 35 17.28 -6.29 -17.64
N SER A 36 16.46 -7.20 -18.18
CA SER A 36 15.31 -6.82 -19.01
C SER A 36 14.27 -6.01 -18.25
N VAL A 37 13.99 -6.35 -17.00
CA VAL A 37 13.05 -5.61 -16.13
C VAL A 37 13.64 -4.24 -15.76
N GLU A 38 14.92 -4.18 -15.38
CA GLU A 38 15.61 -2.91 -15.09
C GLU A 38 15.64 -1.98 -16.31
N ASP A 39 15.93 -2.51 -17.50
CA ASP A 39 15.95 -1.74 -18.75
C ASP A 39 14.54 -1.24 -19.10
N GLU A 40 13.50 -2.05 -18.85
CA GLU A 40 12.11 -1.67 -19.10
C GLU A 40 11.61 -0.63 -18.11
N LEU A 41 11.94 -0.73 -16.82
CA LEU A 41 11.50 0.21 -15.79
C LEU A 41 12.38 1.47 -15.74
N GLY A 42 13.64 1.40 -16.21
CA GLY A 42 14.59 2.49 -16.18
C GLY A 42 15.34 2.65 -14.85
N TYR A 43 15.21 1.69 -13.94
CA TYR A 43 15.77 1.72 -12.59
C TYR A 43 16.52 0.42 -12.29
N LYS A 44 17.62 0.50 -11.55
CA LYS A 44 18.32 -0.67 -11.00
C LYS A 44 17.57 -1.22 -9.80
N LEU A 45 17.33 -2.52 -9.78
CA LEU A 45 16.67 -3.17 -8.64
C LEU A 45 17.63 -3.22 -7.44
N PRO A 46 17.15 -2.97 -6.21
CA PRO A 46 17.96 -3.14 -5.01
C PRO A 46 18.47 -4.58 -4.92
N LEU A 47 19.72 -4.76 -4.48
CA LEU A 47 20.28 -6.10 -4.33
C LEU A 47 19.48 -6.95 -3.33
N ALA A 48 18.94 -6.32 -2.28
CA ALA A 48 18.07 -6.95 -1.30
C ALA A 48 16.76 -7.45 -1.96
N TYR A 49 16.19 -6.67 -2.88
CA TYR A 49 15.00 -7.08 -3.61
C TYR A 49 15.28 -8.31 -4.47
N ILE A 50 16.40 -8.31 -5.21
CA ILE A 50 16.82 -9.46 -6.01
C ILE A 50 17.05 -10.70 -5.13
N GLU A 51 17.70 -10.55 -3.97
CA GLU A 51 17.96 -11.66 -3.05
C GLU A 51 16.66 -12.25 -2.48
N LEU A 52 15.68 -11.40 -2.10
CA LEU A 52 14.36 -11.86 -1.69
C LEU A 52 13.67 -12.63 -2.83
N MET A 53 13.69 -12.10 -4.05
CA MET A 53 13.06 -12.72 -5.23
C MET A 53 13.76 -14.01 -5.69
N GLN A 54 15.00 -14.24 -5.25
CA GLN A 54 15.71 -15.51 -5.42
C GLN A 54 15.31 -16.56 -4.38
N SER A 55 14.63 -16.18 -3.30
CA SER A 55 14.01 -17.13 -2.35
C SER A 55 12.63 -17.59 -2.84
N GLN A 56 11.82 -16.64 -3.34
CA GLN A 56 10.57 -16.86 -4.07
C GLN A 56 10.28 -15.60 -4.89
N ASN A 57 9.98 -15.75 -6.18
CA ASN A 57 9.88 -14.61 -7.10
C ASN A 57 8.45 -14.03 -7.12
N GLY A 58 8.11 -13.32 -6.05
CA GLY A 58 6.78 -12.76 -5.79
C GLY A 58 5.98 -13.59 -4.78
N GLY A 59 4.89 -13.04 -4.26
CA GLY A 59 3.97 -13.71 -3.34
C GLY A 59 3.55 -12.84 -2.16
N CYS A 60 2.77 -13.41 -1.24
CA CYS A 60 2.31 -12.75 -0.03
C CYS A 60 3.27 -13.06 1.14
N PRO A 61 3.69 -12.08 1.95
CA PRO A 61 4.47 -12.35 3.15
C PRO A 61 3.56 -12.79 4.32
N LEU A 62 4.12 -13.52 5.29
CA LEU A 62 3.42 -13.83 6.55
C LEU A 62 3.25 -12.60 7.45
N ASN A 63 4.28 -11.74 7.50
CA ASN A 63 4.23 -10.48 8.21
C ASN A 63 3.92 -9.37 7.21
N THR A 64 2.80 -8.67 7.43
CA THR A 64 2.19 -7.78 6.44
C THR A 64 2.22 -6.32 6.83
N CYS A 65 2.64 -5.96 8.05
CA CYS A 65 2.58 -4.58 8.53
C CYS A 65 3.97 -4.01 8.82
N HIS A 66 4.16 -2.71 8.54
CA HIS A 66 5.39 -1.99 8.88
C HIS A 66 5.05 -0.70 9.62
N ARG A 67 5.72 -0.45 10.75
CA ARG A 67 5.55 0.79 11.52
C ARG A 67 5.90 2.02 10.69
N THR A 68 5.12 3.07 10.88
CA THR A 68 5.43 4.41 10.37
C THR A 68 5.17 5.43 11.47
N SER A 69 5.90 6.54 11.43
CA SER A 69 5.69 7.66 12.37
C SER A 69 4.66 8.68 11.86
N THR A 70 4.16 8.48 10.64
CA THR A 70 3.28 9.39 9.93
C THR A 70 1.99 8.65 9.59
N PRO A 71 0.81 9.13 10.04
CA PRO A 71 -0.46 8.49 9.75
C PRO A 71 -0.73 8.38 8.24
N THR A 72 -1.32 7.25 7.84
CA THR A 72 -1.89 7.03 6.51
C THR A 72 -3.38 7.47 6.51
N SER A 73 -4.09 7.28 5.40
CA SER A 73 -5.55 7.50 5.38
C SER A 73 -6.33 6.56 6.31
N TRP A 74 -5.76 5.38 6.62
CA TRP A 74 -6.48 4.29 7.28
C TRP A 74 -5.85 3.82 8.60
N ALA A 75 -4.60 4.18 8.90
CA ALA A 75 -3.92 3.84 10.15
C ALA A 75 -3.11 5.01 10.73
N GLU A 76 -2.98 5.04 12.05
CA GLU A 76 -2.23 6.08 12.76
C GLU A 76 -0.72 5.85 12.74
N ASP A 77 -0.26 4.60 12.66
CA ASP A 77 1.11 4.23 13.00
C ASP A 77 1.73 3.12 12.11
N HIS A 78 1.07 2.72 11.04
CA HIS A 78 1.59 1.66 10.16
C HIS A 78 1.08 1.74 8.71
N VAL A 79 1.76 1.01 7.85
CA VAL A 79 1.33 0.65 6.50
C VAL A 79 1.23 -0.88 6.40
N ALA A 80 0.51 -1.38 5.40
CA ALA A 80 0.40 -2.80 5.14
C ALA A 80 0.80 -3.15 3.70
N ILE A 81 1.30 -4.36 3.52
CA ILE A 81 1.58 -4.99 2.23
C ILE A 81 0.78 -6.29 2.15
N SER A 82 0.15 -6.54 1.00
CA SER A 82 -0.54 -7.80 0.72
C SER A 82 0.31 -8.73 -0.14
N GLY A 83 1.11 -8.19 -1.06
CA GLY A 83 1.95 -9.00 -1.93
C GLY A 83 3.13 -8.23 -2.50
N PHE A 84 4.23 -8.96 -2.71
CA PHE A 84 5.39 -8.48 -3.46
C PHE A 84 5.28 -8.91 -4.90
N LYS A 85 5.46 -7.96 -5.82
CA LYS A 85 5.51 -8.23 -7.25
C LYS A 85 6.77 -9.04 -7.61
N GLY A 86 6.65 -10.05 -8.47
CA GLY A 86 7.81 -10.82 -8.94
C GLY A 86 8.65 -10.04 -9.96
N ILE A 87 9.96 -10.33 -10.04
CA ILE A 87 10.82 -9.88 -11.12
C ILE A 87 10.52 -10.72 -12.37
N GLY A 88 9.73 -10.13 -13.27
CA GLY A 88 9.39 -10.72 -14.54
C GLY A 88 8.17 -10.03 -15.14
N ARG A 89 7.35 -10.79 -15.86
CA ARG A 89 6.32 -10.25 -16.77
C ARG A 89 5.20 -11.23 -17.15
N THR A 90 5.23 -12.45 -16.62
CA THR A 90 4.31 -13.52 -17.02
C THR A 90 3.09 -13.60 -16.11
N LYS A 91 3.22 -13.16 -14.86
CA LYS A 91 2.10 -13.04 -13.92
C LYS A 91 1.49 -11.65 -13.97
N ILE A 92 0.21 -11.56 -13.62
CA ILE A 92 -0.53 -10.30 -13.58
C ILE A 92 0.13 -9.31 -12.60
N TRP A 93 0.60 -9.82 -11.46
CA TRP A 93 1.27 -9.07 -10.41
C TRP A 93 2.80 -9.06 -10.51
N SER A 94 3.39 -9.34 -11.67
CA SER A 94 4.83 -9.12 -11.87
C SER A 94 5.16 -7.64 -12.01
N LEU A 95 6.42 -7.26 -11.75
CA LEU A 95 6.90 -5.88 -11.94
C LEU A 95 6.61 -5.33 -13.34
N CYS A 96 6.73 -6.15 -14.39
CA CYS A 96 6.35 -5.82 -15.77
C CYS A 96 5.14 -6.66 -16.24
N GLY A 97 4.26 -7.06 -15.31
CA GLY A 97 2.98 -7.70 -15.58
C GLY A 97 1.89 -6.70 -15.95
N GLU A 98 0.67 -7.18 -16.19
CA GLU A 98 -0.48 -6.34 -16.55
C GLU A 98 -0.85 -5.33 -15.45
N LEU A 99 -0.75 -5.71 -14.18
CA LEU A 99 -0.89 -4.82 -13.02
C LEU A 99 0.46 -4.53 -12.36
N GLY A 100 1.50 -4.42 -13.20
CA GLY A 100 2.88 -4.14 -12.78
C GLY A 100 3.14 -2.67 -12.49
N SER A 101 4.42 -2.33 -12.27
CA SER A 101 4.81 -0.99 -11.82
C SER A 101 4.41 0.13 -12.79
N ARG A 102 4.54 -0.09 -14.10
CA ARG A 102 4.20 0.92 -15.11
C ARG A 102 2.70 1.22 -15.17
N GLN A 103 1.87 0.21 -14.92
CA GLN A 103 0.42 0.35 -14.96
C GLN A 103 -0.07 1.40 -13.96
N SER A 104 0.51 1.37 -12.75
CA SER A 104 0.20 2.32 -11.70
C SER A 104 0.47 3.77 -12.12
N ASN A 105 1.54 4.00 -12.88
CA ASN A 105 1.86 5.31 -13.44
C ASN A 105 0.91 5.69 -14.57
N ASP A 106 0.80 4.83 -15.58
CA ASP A 106 0.21 5.15 -16.88
C ASP A 106 -1.33 5.20 -16.81
N GLU A 107 -1.95 4.32 -16.02
CA GLU A 107 -3.41 4.23 -15.92
C GLU A 107 -3.97 4.84 -14.64
N TRP A 108 -3.28 4.67 -13.52
CA TRP A 108 -3.79 5.09 -12.21
C TRP A 108 -3.20 6.41 -11.72
N GLY A 109 -2.30 7.03 -12.48
CA GLY A 109 -1.78 8.37 -12.20
C GLY A 109 -0.82 8.45 -11.02
N TYR A 110 -0.29 7.31 -10.55
CA TYR A 110 0.73 7.32 -9.51
C TYR A 110 2.00 8.04 -10.01
N PRO A 111 2.70 8.78 -9.13
CA PRO A 111 3.83 9.61 -9.53
C PRO A 111 5.01 8.75 -10.04
N ASP A 112 5.68 9.20 -11.11
CA ASP A 112 6.86 8.52 -11.68
C ASP A 112 8.10 8.83 -10.84
N ILE A 113 8.23 8.11 -9.72
CA ILE A 113 9.30 8.29 -8.73
C ILE A 113 10.21 7.06 -8.62
N GLY A 114 9.83 5.95 -9.26
CA GLY A 114 10.53 4.69 -9.09
C GLY A 114 9.70 3.46 -9.43
N ILE A 115 9.91 2.38 -8.65
CA ILE A 115 9.32 1.07 -8.92
C ILE A 115 8.26 0.77 -7.86
N TYR A 116 7.01 0.63 -8.29
CA TYR A 116 5.92 0.14 -7.46
C TYR A 116 6.00 -1.38 -7.35
N PHE A 117 6.43 -1.85 -6.18
CA PHE A 117 6.86 -3.24 -5.98
C PHE A 117 5.90 -4.04 -5.12
N GLY A 118 5.01 -3.39 -4.38
CA GLY A 118 4.16 -4.03 -3.39
C GLY A 118 2.74 -3.50 -3.45
N ASP A 119 1.79 -4.43 -3.52
CA ASP A 119 0.36 -4.13 -3.43
C ASP A 119 -0.04 -4.03 -1.96
N CYS A 120 -1.04 -3.20 -1.67
CA CYS A 120 -1.60 -3.01 -0.34
C CYS A 120 -3.02 -3.60 -0.27
N PRO A 121 -3.57 -3.85 0.94
CA PRO A 121 -4.91 -4.44 1.10
C PRO A 121 -6.06 -3.64 0.46
N SER A 122 -5.84 -2.36 0.12
CA SER A 122 -6.83 -1.47 -0.48
C SER A 122 -7.18 -1.78 -1.95
N ALA A 123 -6.52 -2.79 -2.55
CA ALA A 123 -6.68 -3.14 -3.97
C ALA A 123 -6.29 -1.99 -4.93
N GLY A 124 -5.17 -1.32 -4.64
CA GLY A 124 -4.54 -0.34 -5.53
C GLY A 124 -4.86 1.12 -5.24
N HIS A 125 -5.62 1.42 -4.19
CA HIS A 125 -5.84 2.79 -3.71
C HIS A 125 -4.65 3.34 -2.92
N ASP A 126 -3.76 2.44 -2.50
CA ASP A 126 -2.43 2.74 -2.01
C ASP A 126 -1.44 1.65 -2.41
N MET A 127 -0.16 2.01 -2.49
CA MET A 127 0.89 1.10 -2.91
C MET A 127 2.24 1.42 -2.29
N LEU A 128 3.14 0.42 -2.29
CA LEU A 128 4.54 0.60 -1.88
C LEU A 128 5.47 0.79 -3.08
N CYS A 129 6.37 1.76 -2.96
CA CYS A 129 7.28 2.19 -4.01
C CYS A 129 8.73 2.22 -3.51
N LEU A 130 9.64 1.74 -4.36
CA LEU A 130 11.06 2.04 -4.28
C LEU A 130 11.27 3.43 -4.88
N ASP A 131 11.51 4.44 -4.05
CA ASP A 131 11.62 5.84 -4.45
C ASP A 131 13.07 6.22 -4.76
N TYR A 132 13.34 6.56 -6.01
CA TYR A 132 14.67 6.89 -6.52
C TYR A 132 14.91 8.39 -6.69
N ARG A 133 13.97 9.27 -6.28
CA ARG A 133 14.09 10.72 -6.50
C ARG A 133 15.39 11.31 -5.96
N GLU A 134 15.84 10.83 -4.80
CA GLU A 134 17.06 11.32 -4.14
C GLU A 134 18.34 10.61 -4.62
N CYS A 135 18.29 9.29 -4.84
CA CYS A 135 19.48 8.49 -5.15
C CYS A 135 19.74 8.31 -6.66
N GLY A 136 18.76 8.64 -7.50
CA GLY A 136 18.80 8.45 -8.95
C GLY A 136 18.63 6.98 -9.37
N PRO A 137 18.47 6.70 -10.68
CA PRO A 137 18.02 5.40 -11.18
C PRO A 137 18.99 4.22 -11.00
N SER A 138 20.16 4.46 -10.41
CA SER A 138 21.15 3.41 -10.12
C SER A 138 21.62 3.42 -8.67
N GLY A 139 20.99 4.24 -7.81
CA GLY A 139 21.26 4.29 -6.38
C GLY A 139 20.45 3.28 -5.58
N GLU A 140 20.67 3.26 -4.27
CA GLU A 140 19.84 2.50 -3.32
C GLU A 140 18.60 3.35 -2.98
N PRO A 141 17.38 2.94 -3.35
CA PRO A 141 16.16 3.70 -3.09
C PRO A 141 15.67 3.51 -1.65
N GLN A 142 14.96 4.52 -1.16
CA GLN A 142 14.14 4.39 0.05
C GLN A 142 12.82 3.68 -0.28
N VAL A 143 12.13 3.15 0.72
CA VAL A 143 10.78 2.61 0.60
C VAL A 143 9.78 3.65 1.06
N VAL A 144 8.80 3.95 0.21
CA VAL A 144 7.70 4.85 0.51
C VAL A 144 6.36 4.18 0.25
N HIS A 145 5.34 4.63 0.96
CA HIS A 145 3.93 4.37 0.69
C HIS A 145 3.34 5.56 -0.06
N VAL A 146 2.49 5.29 -1.04
CA VAL A 146 1.80 6.32 -1.84
C VAL A 146 0.31 6.08 -1.77
N ASP A 147 -0.43 7.08 -1.29
CA ASP A 147 -1.87 7.00 -1.01
C ASP A 147 -2.67 7.85 -2.00
N GLN A 148 -3.36 7.20 -2.93
CA GLN A 148 -4.16 7.86 -3.96
C GLN A 148 -5.33 8.66 -3.36
N GLU A 149 -5.96 8.15 -2.30
CA GLU A 149 -7.10 8.81 -1.66
C GLU A 149 -6.70 10.10 -0.93
N CYS A 150 -5.41 10.23 -0.60
CA CYS A 150 -4.81 11.40 0.00
C CYS A 150 -3.98 12.27 -0.97
N ASP A 151 -4.42 12.41 -2.23
CA ASP A 151 -3.74 13.21 -3.27
C ASP A 151 -2.31 12.70 -3.56
N TYR A 152 -2.17 11.38 -3.68
CA TYR A 152 -0.90 10.67 -3.86
C TYR A 152 0.14 11.05 -2.80
N ARG A 153 -0.30 11.21 -1.54
CA ARG A 153 0.60 11.52 -0.43
C ARG A 153 1.67 10.45 -0.33
N ILE A 154 2.92 10.89 -0.29
CA ILE A 154 4.08 10.01 -0.16
C ILE A 154 4.53 10.01 1.31
N THR A 155 4.51 8.82 1.92
CA THR A 155 4.92 8.59 3.30
C THR A 155 6.18 7.75 3.32
N HIS A 156 7.23 8.21 4.01
CA HIS A 156 8.44 7.42 4.19
C HIS A 156 8.18 6.20 5.10
N VAL A 157 8.64 5.02 4.67
CA VAL A 157 8.46 3.77 5.40
C VAL A 157 9.80 3.22 5.91
N ALA A 158 10.82 3.13 5.04
CA ALA A 158 12.14 2.63 5.43
C ALA A 158 13.26 3.21 4.55
N ASP A 159 14.47 3.30 5.10
CA ASP A 159 15.64 3.90 4.43
C ASP A 159 16.12 3.11 3.20
N ASN A 160 15.80 1.81 3.13
CA ASN A 160 16.08 0.93 2.01
C ASN A 160 15.20 -0.33 2.06
N PHE A 161 15.26 -1.15 1.01
CA PHE A 161 14.42 -2.35 0.90
C PHE A 161 14.72 -3.42 1.95
N GLU A 162 16.00 -3.61 2.32
CA GLU A 162 16.38 -4.54 3.38
C GLU A 162 15.73 -4.16 4.72
N ALA A 163 15.84 -2.88 5.09
CA ALA A 163 15.24 -2.35 6.32
C ALA A 163 13.71 -2.52 6.32
N PHE A 164 13.05 -2.33 5.18
CA PHE A 164 11.61 -2.59 5.04
C PHE A 164 11.27 -4.06 5.32
N VAL A 165 11.95 -5.01 4.65
CA VAL A 165 11.68 -6.45 4.82
C VAL A 165 11.92 -6.90 6.27
N LEU A 166 13.01 -6.43 6.89
CA LEU A 166 13.33 -6.76 8.28
C LEU A 166 12.40 -6.09 9.30
N GLY A 167 11.71 -5.02 8.91
CA GLY A 167 10.76 -4.29 9.75
C GLY A 167 9.32 -4.78 9.67
N LEU A 168 9.03 -5.80 8.85
CA LEU A 168 7.69 -6.37 8.75
C LEU A 168 7.31 -7.16 10.02
N GLU A 169 6.21 -6.76 10.63
CA GLU A 169 5.60 -7.33 11.83
C GLU A 169 4.25 -7.99 11.48
N PRO A 170 3.79 -8.99 12.27
CA PRO A 170 2.46 -9.56 12.12
C PRO A 170 1.37 -8.50 12.32
N GLU A 171 0.27 -8.60 11.57
CA GLU A 171 -0.88 -7.69 11.66
C GLU A 171 -1.43 -7.58 13.10
N ASP A 172 -1.53 -8.69 13.83
CA ASP A 172 -1.95 -8.75 15.25
C ASP A 172 -1.13 -7.85 16.19
N THR A 173 0.04 -7.35 15.76
CA THR A 173 0.85 -6.39 16.53
C THR A 173 0.27 -4.97 16.51
N PHE A 174 -0.59 -4.69 15.53
CA PHE A 174 -1.24 -3.39 15.29
C PHE A 174 -2.74 -3.43 15.57
N ASP A 175 -3.25 -4.59 15.99
CA ASP A 175 -4.64 -4.75 16.38
C ASP A 175 -4.94 -3.77 17.52
N PHE A 176 -5.81 -2.81 17.20
CA PHE A 176 -6.27 -1.82 18.14
C PHE A 176 -6.97 -2.55 19.28
N GLU A 177 -6.71 -2.16 20.54
CA GLU A 177 -7.72 -2.40 21.58
C GLU A 177 -9.03 -1.87 21.00
N VAL A 178 -9.98 -2.79 20.76
CA VAL A 178 -11.34 -2.41 20.45
C VAL A 178 -11.77 -1.59 21.65
N ASP A 179 -11.75 -0.26 21.52
CA ASP A 179 -12.32 0.63 22.52
C ASP A 179 -13.77 0.17 22.63
N GLU A 180 -14.06 -0.60 23.68
CA GLU A 180 -15.36 -1.23 23.94
C GLU A 180 -16.42 -0.17 23.75
N LEU A 181 -17.03 -0.14 22.56
CA LEU A 181 -18.12 0.75 22.20
C LEU A 181 -17.99 2.14 22.85
N LYS A 182 -17.08 3.00 22.36
CA LYS A 182 -17.45 4.42 22.40
C LYS A 182 -18.80 4.50 21.68
N PRO A 183 -19.91 4.80 22.39
CA PRO A 183 -21.21 4.85 21.74
C PRO A 183 -21.04 5.83 20.59
N ALA A 184 -21.43 5.41 19.39
CA ALA A 184 -21.41 6.27 18.22
C ALA A 184 -21.96 7.63 18.68
N PRO A 185 -21.25 8.75 18.44
CA PRO A 185 -21.83 10.05 18.72
C PRO A 185 -23.20 10.04 18.05
N LYS A 186 -24.25 10.43 18.77
CA LYS A 186 -25.61 10.54 18.24
C LYS A 186 -25.64 11.62 17.17
N VAL A 187 -25.02 11.36 16.03
CA VAL A 187 -25.14 12.11 14.82
C VAL A 187 -26.39 11.53 14.18
N ILE A 188 -27.51 12.17 14.48
CA ILE A 188 -28.71 12.10 13.66
C ILE A 188 -28.31 12.54 12.25
N SER A 189 -28.00 11.58 11.39
CA SER A 189 -27.96 11.83 9.96
C SER A 189 -29.37 12.22 9.54
N ALA A 190 -29.49 13.30 8.77
CA ALA A 190 -30.75 13.95 8.40
C ALA A 190 -31.66 13.11 7.47
N TRP A 191 -31.51 11.78 7.46
CA TRP A 191 -32.21 10.86 6.57
C TRP A 191 -32.59 9.54 7.26
N ILE A 192 -32.86 9.57 8.57
CA ILE A 192 -33.48 8.44 9.24
C ILE A 192 -34.99 8.52 8.99
N ASP A 193 -35.56 7.43 8.50
CA ASP A 193 -37.01 7.26 8.39
C ASP A 193 -37.66 7.53 9.76
N PRO A 194 -38.62 8.48 9.87
CA PRO A 194 -39.25 8.84 11.14
C PRO A 194 -39.88 7.66 11.87
N ASP A 195 -40.37 6.65 11.14
CA ASP A 195 -40.98 5.47 11.73
C ASP A 195 -39.91 4.53 12.33
N PHE A 196 -38.74 4.42 11.68
CA PHE A 196 -37.59 3.67 12.21
C PHE A 196 -37.03 4.31 13.50
N ALA A 197 -36.94 5.64 13.53
CA ALA A 197 -36.47 6.38 14.70
C ALA A 197 -37.39 6.20 15.93
N LYS A 198 -38.71 6.15 15.70
CA LYS A 198 -39.71 6.01 16.76
C LYS A 198 -39.76 4.61 17.35
N GLU A 199 -39.58 3.58 16.53
CA GLU A 199 -39.51 2.18 16.99
C GLU A 199 -38.29 1.92 17.88
N HIS A 200 -37.20 2.67 17.67
CA HIS A 200 -35.94 2.53 18.41
C HIS A 200 -35.73 3.60 19.49
N GLY A 201 -36.78 4.36 19.85
CA GLY A 201 -36.77 5.27 21.00
C GLY A 201 -35.88 6.51 20.84
N VAL A 202 -35.60 6.94 19.61
CA VAL A 202 -34.84 8.17 19.32
C VAL A 202 -35.81 9.35 19.25
N ASP A 203 -35.69 10.28 20.21
CA ASP A 203 -36.46 11.53 20.24
C ASP A 203 -35.84 12.57 19.30
N MET A 204 -36.62 13.01 18.31
CA MET A 204 -36.21 13.97 17.27
C MET A 204 -36.57 15.42 17.60
N SER A 205 -36.95 15.73 18.85
CA SER A 205 -37.42 17.07 19.24
C SER A 205 -36.32 18.11 19.53
N ASP A 206 -35.03 17.74 19.53
CA ASP A 206 -33.93 18.68 19.76
C ASP A 206 -33.39 19.29 18.45
N GLU A 207 -33.97 20.43 18.04
CA GLU A 207 -33.43 21.30 16.99
C GLU A 207 -32.14 22.00 17.47
N ALA A 208 -30.97 21.49 17.09
CA ALA A 208 -29.72 22.23 17.21
C ALA A 208 -28.73 21.92 16.07
N ALA A 209 -29.07 22.31 14.84
CA ALA A 209 -28.13 22.83 13.83
C ALA A 209 -28.84 23.07 12.49
N SER A 210 -29.64 24.14 12.41
CA SER A 210 -30.08 24.69 11.12
C SER A 210 -30.02 26.20 11.21
N LYS A 211 -28.99 26.77 10.56
CA LYS A 211 -29.04 28.01 9.77
C LYS A 211 -27.63 28.52 9.50
N LEU A 212 -27.05 28.07 8.39
CA LEU A 212 -26.42 28.97 7.42
C LEU A 212 -26.49 28.30 6.05
N PRO A 213 -27.24 28.83 5.05
CA PRO A 213 -27.18 28.31 3.70
C PRO A 213 -25.88 28.77 3.03
N TRP A 214 -25.16 27.80 2.46
CA TRP A 214 -24.05 27.97 1.54
C TRP A 214 -24.41 28.95 0.40
N ARG A 215 -23.55 29.95 0.15
CA ARG A 215 -23.64 30.84 -1.02
C ARG A 215 -22.40 30.62 -1.90
N GLY A 216 -22.53 29.79 -2.92
CA GLY A 216 -21.55 29.67 -4.00
C GLY A 216 -21.41 30.96 -4.82
N PRO A 217 -20.32 31.12 -5.60
CA PRO A 217 -20.04 32.33 -6.35
C PRO A 217 -20.98 32.45 -7.56
N ARG A 218 -21.68 33.59 -7.70
CA ARG A 218 -22.38 33.94 -8.94
C ARG A 218 -21.58 34.99 -9.70
N HIS A 219 -21.27 34.62 -10.95
CA HIS A 219 -20.68 35.45 -11.99
C HIS A 219 -21.40 36.81 -12.10
N ARG A 220 -20.60 37.84 -12.38
CA ARG A 220 -21.00 39.23 -12.56
C ARG A 220 -21.05 39.51 -14.06
N GLU A 221 -22.16 40.09 -14.55
CA GLU A 221 -22.39 40.80 -15.83
C GLU A 221 -23.90 40.74 -16.12
N GLU A 222 -24.63 41.76 -16.52
CA GLU A 222 -24.51 43.22 -16.63
C GLU A 222 -25.95 43.76 -16.47
#